data_AF-A0A353DVZ3-F1
#
_entry.id   AF-A0A353DVZ3-F1
#
_cell.length_a   1.000
_cell.length_b   1.000
_cell.length_c   1.000
_cell.angle_alpha   90.00
_cell.angle_beta   90.00
_cell.angle_gamma   90.00
#
_symmetry.space_group_name_H-M   'P 1'
#
loop_
_entity.id
_entity.type
_entity.pdbx_description
1 polymer ?
#
loop_
_entity_poly.entity_id
_entity_poly.type
_entity_poly.pdbx_seq_one_letter_code
_entity_poly.pdbx_strand_id
1 'polypeptide(L)'
;MKLFYYSILFLSLHLGFPKIHAALINHGFEGTKEGPLAGWQCASIQPPTRSDKVSHKGTFSIHSKLVNKGPFPTEGHLIQVVEKGIMEGEKYALSFWIKEVDFGVSYVQETMVSWLSETGEPLGGTGLKPFKGKSEWTRISINDLIAPAGAQGVKLMFRFVTGAVEGGSGEIFLDDVAFERSDYEKEYHAFLKANPAVAQAIEKGLISKEKVLEGVKSQEKERERH
;
A
#
# COMPACT_ATOMS: atom_id res chain seq x y z
N MET A 1 -45.40 -0.35 -1.45
CA MET A 1 -43.96 -0.65 -1.32
C MET A 1 -43.19 0.44 -2.05
N LYS A 2 -42.97 1.59 -1.39
CA LYS A 2 -42.36 2.77 -2.02
C LYS A 2 -40.84 2.69 -1.85
N LEU A 3 -40.14 2.60 -2.99
CA LEU A 3 -38.69 2.72 -3.10
C LEU A 3 -38.24 4.01 -2.39
N PHE A 4 -37.57 3.88 -1.25
CA PHE A 4 -36.77 4.96 -0.69
C PHE A 4 -35.45 5.01 -1.47
N TYR A 5 -35.42 5.87 -2.49
CA TYR A 5 -34.18 6.40 -3.06
C TYR A 5 -33.46 7.16 -1.93
N TYR A 6 -32.59 6.48 -1.18
CA TYR A 6 -31.59 7.16 -0.36
C TYR A 6 -30.50 7.67 -1.30
N SER A 7 -30.78 8.79 -1.99
CA SER A 7 -29.73 9.73 -2.35
C SER A 7 -29.11 10.17 -1.03
N ILE A 8 -27.97 9.58 -0.68
CA ILE A 8 -27.17 10.02 0.45
C ILE A 8 -26.80 11.46 0.13
N LEU A 9 -27.49 12.37 0.79
CA LEU A 9 -27.24 13.79 0.76
C LEU A 9 -25.74 13.95 1.12
N PHE A 10 -24.92 14.33 0.15
CA PHE A 10 -23.55 14.77 0.38
C PHE A 10 -23.61 16.06 1.19
N LEU A 11 -23.78 15.93 2.51
CA LEU A 11 -23.65 17.04 3.42
C LEU A 11 -22.14 17.33 3.51
N SER A 12 -21.71 18.35 2.77
CA SER A 12 -20.32 18.85 2.79
C SER A 12 -19.98 19.37 4.19
N LEU A 13 -19.53 18.47 5.06
CA LEU A 13 -18.97 18.87 6.33
C LEU A 13 -17.49 19.22 6.15
N HIS A 14 -17.18 20.50 6.38
CA HIS A 14 -15.83 20.96 6.66
C HIS A 14 -15.41 20.50 8.06
N LEU A 15 -15.32 19.18 8.26
CA LEU A 15 -14.47 18.65 9.32
C LEU A 15 -13.05 19.04 8.90
N GLY A 16 -12.45 19.96 9.65
CA GLY A 16 -11.08 20.43 9.46
C GLY A 16 -10.06 19.35 9.81
N PHE A 17 -10.24 18.15 9.27
CA PHE A 17 -9.22 17.11 9.33
C PHE A 17 -8.07 17.53 8.42
N PRO A 18 -6.83 17.46 8.90
CA PRO A 18 -5.67 17.76 8.08
C PRO A 18 -5.68 16.84 6.86
N LYS A 19 -5.54 17.43 5.68
CA LYS A 19 -5.52 16.76 4.39
C LYS A 19 -4.12 16.18 4.17
N ILE A 20 -3.83 15.03 4.79
CA ILE A 20 -2.51 14.42 4.74
C ILE A 20 -2.70 12.89 4.68
N HIS A 21 -2.66 12.34 3.46
CA HIS A 21 -2.58 10.90 3.23
C HIS A 21 -1.44 10.58 2.25
N ALA A 22 -0.67 9.53 2.52
CA ALA A 22 0.45 9.10 1.69
C ALA A 22 -0.11 8.30 0.51
N ALA A 23 -0.21 8.96 -0.64
CA ALA A 23 -0.63 8.30 -1.87
C ALA A 23 0.61 7.70 -2.57
N LEU A 24 0.61 6.38 -2.75
CA LEU A 24 1.58 5.74 -3.63
C LEU A 24 1.31 6.16 -5.07
N ILE A 25 2.38 6.59 -5.75
CA ILE A 25 2.37 6.91 -7.17
C ILE A 25 2.59 5.63 -7.96
N ASN A 26 1.88 5.52 -9.09
CA ASN A 26 2.07 4.44 -10.08
C ASN A 26 2.08 3.04 -9.46
N HIS A 27 1.15 2.78 -8.55
CA HIS A 27 1.19 1.62 -7.68
C HIS A 27 0.77 0.30 -8.34
N GLY A 28 0.12 0.37 -9.50
CA GLY A 28 -0.11 -0.76 -10.42
C GLY A 28 0.78 -0.71 -11.67
N PHE A 29 1.86 0.09 -11.65
CA PHE A 29 2.91 0.09 -12.68
C PHE A 29 2.47 0.39 -14.14
N GLU A 30 1.27 0.90 -14.37
CA GLU A 30 0.77 1.30 -15.70
C GLU A 30 1.50 2.51 -16.29
N GLY A 31 2.31 3.20 -15.49
CA GLY A 31 3.06 4.39 -15.87
C GLY A 31 2.29 5.68 -15.64
N THR A 32 3.03 6.78 -15.60
CA THR A 32 2.47 8.13 -15.52
C THR A 32 3.10 9.01 -16.60
N LYS A 33 2.73 10.28 -16.62
CA LYS A 33 3.38 11.28 -17.48
C LYS A 33 4.88 11.44 -17.20
N GLU A 34 5.31 11.13 -15.98
CA GLU A 34 6.72 11.22 -15.55
C GLU A 34 7.52 9.98 -15.97
N GLY A 35 6.85 8.91 -16.41
CA GLY A 35 7.47 7.72 -16.96
C GLY A 35 6.84 6.40 -16.50
N PRO A 36 7.31 5.27 -17.05
CA PRO A 36 6.74 3.95 -16.80
C PRO A 36 6.92 3.46 -15.36
N LEU A 37 7.96 3.92 -14.66
CA LEU A 37 8.27 3.57 -13.27
C LEU A 37 8.27 4.83 -12.36
N ALA A 38 7.50 5.85 -12.70
CA ALA A 38 7.43 7.08 -11.90
C ALA A 38 7.19 6.78 -10.41
N GLY A 39 7.98 7.40 -9.53
CA GLY A 39 7.94 7.17 -8.07
C GLY A 39 8.61 5.89 -7.57
N TRP A 40 8.98 4.96 -8.46
CA TRP A 40 9.60 3.68 -8.09
C TRP A 40 11.07 3.60 -8.53
N GLN A 41 11.91 3.14 -7.63
CA GLN A 41 13.31 2.84 -7.88
C GLN A 41 13.51 1.32 -7.90
N CYS A 42 14.13 0.82 -8.97
CA CYS A 42 14.62 -0.55 -9.07
C CYS A 42 16.14 -0.55 -8.84
N ALA A 43 16.64 -1.40 -7.95
CA ALA A 43 18.03 -1.34 -7.50
C ALA A 43 18.62 -2.73 -7.15
N SER A 44 19.89 -2.72 -6.70
CA SER A 44 20.73 -3.88 -6.40
C SER A 44 21.29 -4.61 -7.64
N ILE A 45 21.85 -5.80 -7.45
CA ILE A 45 22.68 -6.54 -8.43
C ILE A 45 21.87 -6.94 -9.67
N GLN A 46 20.65 -7.45 -9.45
CA GLN A 46 19.70 -7.82 -10.51
C GLN A 46 18.37 -7.13 -10.20
N PRO A 47 18.24 -5.84 -10.58
CA PRO A 47 17.06 -5.05 -10.24
C PRO A 47 15.81 -5.62 -10.92
N PRO A 48 14.64 -5.56 -10.25
CA PRO A 48 13.37 -5.85 -10.88
C PRO A 48 13.12 -4.92 -12.07
N THR A 49 12.32 -5.37 -13.03
CA THR A 49 11.97 -4.59 -14.23
C THR A 49 10.47 -4.56 -14.42
N ARG A 50 9.96 -3.51 -15.06
CA ARG A 50 8.57 -3.46 -15.49
C ARG A 50 8.34 -4.45 -16.62
N SER A 51 7.25 -5.20 -16.58
CA SER A 51 6.93 -6.27 -17.53
C SER A 51 5.46 -6.23 -17.93
N ASP A 52 5.17 -6.55 -19.18
CA ASP A 52 3.83 -6.72 -19.76
C ASP A 52 3.44 -8.20 -19.94
N LYS A 53 4.29 -9.12 -19.48
CA LYS A 53 4.09 -10.57 -19.68
C LYS A 53 2.96 -11.12 -18.82
N VAL A 54 2.85 -10.63 -17.59
CA VAL A 54 1.89 -11.08 -16.58
C VAL A 54 1.56 -9.89 -15.70
N SER A 55 0.28 -9.58 -15.55
CA SER A 55 -0.23 -8.57 -14.62
C SER A 55 -1.34 -9.15 -13.75
N HIS A 56 -1.59 -8.54 -12.60
CA HIS A 56 -2.77 -8.84 -11.79
C HIS A 56 -3.96 -8.01 -12.32
N LYS A 57 -3.69 -6.74 -12.61
CA LYS A 57 -4.64 -5.79 -13.17
C LYS A 57 -3.93 -4.92 -14.19
N GLY A 58 -4.65 -4.44 -15.20
CA GLY A 58 -4.05 -3.62 -16.24
C GLY A 58 -3.10 -4.44 -17.11
N THR A 59 -2.05 -3.78 -17.61
CA THR A 59 -1.13 -4.34 -18.60
C THR A 59 0.22 -4.70 -17.99
N PHE A 60 0.66 -3.99 -16.96
CA PHE A 60 2.02 -4.07 -16.46
C PHE A 60 2.09 -4.51 -15.01
N SER A 61 3.19 -5.16 -14.66
CA SER A 61 3.58 -5.38 -13.27
C SER A 61 5.11 -5.23 -13.13
N ILE A 62 5.61 -5.41 -11.91
CA ILE A 62 7.04 -5.60 -11.68
C ILE A 62 7.37 -7.09 -11.81
N HIS A 63 8.47 -7.40 -12.49
CA HIS A 63 9.06 -8.72 -12.65
C HIS A 63 10.45 -8.72 -12.04
N SER A 64 10.66 -9.54 -11.01
CA SER A 64 11.98 -9.82 -10.47
C SER A 64 12.38 -11.23 -10.87
N LYS A 65 13.54 -11.37 -11.49
CA LYS A 65 14.12 -12.65 -11.89
C LYS A 65 15.59 -12.67 -11.50
N LEU A 66 15.89 -13.49 -10.50
CA LEU A 66 17.22 -13.63 -9.92
C LEU A 66 17.82 -14.96 -10.32
N VAL A 67 19.08 -14.95 -10.76
CA VAL A 67 19.87 -16.15 -11.00
C VAL A 67 21.32 -15.90 -10.60
N ASN A 68 21.86 -16.77 -9.75
CA ASN A 68 23.26 -16.71 -9.32
C ASN A 68 24.21 -17.15 -10.43
N LYS A 69 25.24 -16.34 -10.68
CA LYS A 69 26.40 -16.76 -11.46
C LYS A 69 27.48 -17.24 -10.50
N GLY A 70 27.66 -18.56 -10.39
CA GLY A 70 28.52 -19.18 -9.38
C GLY A 70 27.91 -19.13 -7.96
N PRO A 71 28.69 -19.41 -6.91
CA PRO A 71 28.19 -19.56 -5.54
C PRO A 71 28.01 -18.23 -4.78
N PHE A 72 27.62 -17.15 -5.47
CA PHE A 72 27.41 -15.83 -4.87
C PHE A 72 25.93 -15.46 -4.89
N PRO A 73 25.37 -14.98 -3.78
CA PRO A 73 23.97 -14.54 -3.75
C PRO A 73 23.79 -13.30 -4.64
N THR A 74 22.59 -13.17 -5.19
CA THR A 74 22.15 -11.98 -5.93
C THR A 74 20.89 -11.41 -5.28
N GLU A 75 20.59 -10.17 -5.59
CA GLU A 75 19.49 -9.44 -4.97
C GLU A 75 18.86 -8.45 -5.95
N GLY A 76 17.56 -8.22 -5.76
CA GLY A 76 16.80 -7.16 -6.43
C GLY A 76 15.95 -6.39 -5.43
N HIS A 77 15.92 -5.06 -5.57
CA HIS A 77 15.11 -4.16 -4.74
C HIS A 77 14.09 -3.38 -5.59
N LEU A 78 12.88 -3.24 -5.05
CA LEU A 78 11.87 -2.29 -5.52
C LEU A 78 11.55 -1.33 -4.37
N ILE A 79 11.72 -0.03 -4.59
CA ILE A 79 11.63 0.99 -3.54
C ILE A 79 10.72 2.12 -4.00
N GLN A 80 9.87 2.62 -3.10
CA GLN A 80 9.20 3.91 -3.26
C GLN A 80 9.33 4.71 -1.97
N VAL A 81 9.62 6.00 -2.11
CA VAL A 81 9.64 6.97 -1.02
C VAL A 81 8.50 7.94 -1.24
N VAL A 82 7.64 8.08 -0.24
CA VAL A 82 6.57 9.07 -0.18
C VAL A 82 6.95 10.04 0.93
N GLU A 83 7.32 11.26 0.59
CA GLU A 83 7.92 12.22 1.53
C GLU A 83 6.89 12.86 2.47
N LYS A 84 5.61 12.90 2.08
CA LYS A 84 4.53 13.56 2.80
C LYS A 84 3.25 12.74 2.74
N GLY A 85 2.34 12.95 3.67
CA GLY A 85 1.06 12.24 3.70
C GLY A 85 0.91 11.25 4.85
N ILE A 86 1.92 11.08 5.69
CA ILE A 86 1.77 10.31 6.93
C ILE A 86 1.33 11.23 8.07
N MET A 87 0.39 10.73 8.86
CA MET A 87 -0.05 11.34 10.10
C MET A 87 0.45 10.51 11.27
N GLU A 88 1.18 11.15 12.19
CA GLU A 88 1.65 10.51 13.41
C GLU A 88 0.49 9.91 14.24
N GLY A 89 0.75 8.78 14.88
CA GLY A 89 -0.22 8.06 15.71
C GLY A 89 -1.30 7.30 14.94
N GLU A 90 -1.46 7.55 13.64
CA GLU A 90 -2.44 6.87 12.80
C GLU A 90 -1.96 5.47 12.40
N LYS A 91 -2.93 4.58 12.15
CA LYS A 91 -2.67 3.21 11.70
C LYS A 91 -2.79 3.10 10.19
N TYR A 92 -1.86 2.37 9.61
CA TYR A 92 -1.79 2.08 8.18
C TYR A 92 -1.77 0.58 7.93
N ALA A 93 -2.03 0.21 6.68
CA ALA A 93 -1.84 -1.13 6.16
C ALA A 93 -1.13 -1.05 4.81
N LEU A 94 -0.14 -1.92 4.62
CA LEU A 94 0.48 -2.21 3.33
C LEU A 94 -0.20 -3.45 2.76
N SER A 95 -0.59 -3.41 1.49
CA SER A 95 -0.94 -4.63 0.75
C SER A 95 -0.42 -4.59 -0.67
N PHE A 96 -0.23 -5.76 -1.26
CA PHE A 96 0.24 -5.91 -2.64
C PHE A 96 -0.13 -7.30 -3.15
N TRP A 97 -0.18 -7.46 -4.46
CA TRP A 97 -0.37 -8.74 -5.11
C TRP A 97 0.97 -9.30 -5.57
N ILE A 98 1.17 -10.60 -5.38
CA ILE A 98 2.35 -11.30 -5.84
C ILE A 98 1.99 -12.63 -6.49
N LYS A 99 2.70 -12.98 -7.55
CA LYS A 99 2.65 -14.28 -8.21
C LYS A 99 4.07 -14.82 -8.31
N GLU A 100 4.29 -15.97 -7.70
CA GLU A 100 5.55 -16.69 -7.69
C GLU A 100 5.68 -17.58 -8.92
N VAL A 101 6.84 -17.56 -9.55
CA VAL A 101 7.19 -18.40 -10.70
C VAL A 101 8.25 -19.41 -10.32
N ASP A 102 9.24 -18.99 -9.53
CA ASP A 102 10.32 -19.83 -9.03
C ASP A 102 10.68 -19.45 -7.59
N PHE A 103 10.87 -20.46 -6.76
CA PHE A 103 11.34 -20.33 -5.38
C PHE A 103 12.51 -21.29 -5.16
N GLY A 104 13.65 -20.91 -5.72
CA GLY A 104 14.87 -21.70 -5.65
C GLY A 104 15.42 -21.85 -4.23
N VAL A 105 16.46 -22.67 -4.11
CA VAL A 105 17.09 -23.00 -2.82
C VAL A 105 17.55 -21.73 -2.12
N SER A 106 17.11 -21.58 -0.87
CA SER A 106 17.44 -20.43 0.00
C SER A 106 17.01 -19.07 -0.56
N TYR A 107 16.04 -19.03 -1.48
CA TYR A 107 15.41 -17.79 -1.92
C TYR A 107 14.55 -17.18 -0.82
N VAL A 108 14.62 -15.86 -0.66
CA VAL A 108 13.90 -15.11 0.36
C VAL A 108 13.23 -13.90 -0.29
N GLN A 109 12.00 -13.64 0.13
CA GLN A 109 11.19 -12.48 -0.25
C GLN A 109 10.81 -11.71 1.03
N GLU A 110 11.16 -10.44 1.08
CA GLU A 110 10.97 -9.60 2.26
C GLU A 110 10.47 -8.21 1.89
N THR A 111 9.75 -7.58 2.80
CA THR A 111 9.36 -6.18 2.69
C THR A 111 9.70 -5.42 3.96
N MET A 112 9.89 -4.11 3.82
CA MET A 112 10.16 -3.21 4.92
C MET A 112 9.41 -1.91 4.72
N VAL A 113 8.80 -1.43 5.80
CA VAL A 113 8.23 -0.09 5.93
C VAL A 113 9.13 0.71 6.87
N SER A 114 9.62 1.86 6.41
CA SER A 114 10.37 2.81 7.23
C SER A 114 9.65 4.15 7.27
N TRP A 115 9.43 4.67 8.47
CA TRP A 115 8.82 5.97 8.67
C TRP A 115 9.87 7.06 8.51
N LEU A 116 9.48 8.18 7.93
CA LEU A 116 10.37 9.31 7.66
C LEU A 116 9.84 10.57 8.34
N SER A 117 10.76 11.36 8.88
CA SER A 117 10.50 12.73 9.32
C SER A 117 10.24 13.65 8.11
N GLU A 118 9.90 14.91 8.38
CA GLU A 118 9.78 15.95 7.35
C GLU A 118 11.06 16.16 6.53
N THR A 119 12.22 15.97 7.17
CA THR A 119 13.54 16.10 6.54
C THR A 119 13.99 14.82 5.83
N GLY A 120 13.15 13.77 5.84
CA GLY A 120 13.46 12.47 5.23
C GLY A 120 14.30 11.55 6.13
N GLU A 121 14.51 11.90 7.40
CA GLU A 121 15.28 11.07 8.33
C GLU A 121 14.46 9.85 8.79
N PRO A 122 15.06 8.65 8.89
CA PRO A 122 14.35 7.48 9.39
C PRO A 122 13.95 7.61 10.86
N LEU A 123 12.67 7.39 11.16
CA LEU A 123 12.09 7.37 12.51
C LEU A 123 11.82 5.93 13.02
N GLY A 124 12.44 4.94 12.39
CA GLY A 124 12.20 3.52 12.65
C GLY A 124 11.30 2.86 11.60
N GLY A 125 10.91 1.62 11.84
CA GLY A 125 10.15 0.84 10.88
C GLY A 125 9.92 -0.61 11.30
N THR A 126 9.41 -1.42 10.37
CA THR A 126 9.09 -2.84 10.64
C THR A 126 10.32 -3.75 10.73
N GLY A 127 11.47 -3.28 10.24
CA GLY A 127 12.54 -4.15 9.77
C GLY A 127 12.11 -4.98 8.56
N LEU A 128 12.95 -5.92 8.13
CA LEU A 128 12.62 -6.88 7.09
C LEU A 128 11.58 -7.88 7.61
N LYS A 129 10.44 -7.95 6.93
CA LYS A 129 9.37 -8.91 7.20
C LYS A 129 9.30 -9.89 6.03
N PRO A 130 9.47 -11.20 6.27
CA PRO A 130 9.34 -12.18 5.22
C PRO A 130 7.88 -12.27 4.77
N PHE A 131 7.67 -12.53 3.49
CA PHE A 131 6.38 -12.93 2.94
C PHE A 131 6.59 -14.07 1.95
N LYS A 132 5.49 -14.71 1.53
CA LYS A 132 5.55 -15.78 0.55
C LYS A 132 4.37 -15.70 -0.41
N GLY A 133 4.68 -15.67 -1.70
CA GLY A 133 3.68 -15.77 -2.76
C GLY A 133 3.21 -17.21 -3.01
N LYS A 134 2.40 -17.37 -4.05
CA LYS A 134 2.03 -18.67 -4.60
C LYS A 134 2.07 -18.62 -6.12
N SER A 135 1.86 -19.77 -6.78
CA SER A 135 1.78 -19.85 -8.23
C SER A 135 0.67 -18.99 -8.83
N GLU A 136 -0.38 -18.73 -8.06
CA GLU A 136 -1.49 -17.82 -8.35
C GLU A 136 -1.27 -16.45 -7.69
N TRP A 137 -1.91 -15.42 -8.25
CA TRP A 137 -1.92 -14.10 -7.64
C TRP A 137 -2.46 -14.19 -6.23
N THR A 138 -1.61 -13.84 -5.26
CA THR A 138 -1.90 -13.89 -3.83
C THR A 138 -1.73 -12.49 -3.27
N ARG A 139 -2.74 -12.02 -2.53
CA ARG A 139 -2.64 -10.75 -1.82
C ARG A 139 -1.89 -10.94 -0.51
N ILE A 140 -0.83 -10.16 -0.32
CA ILE A 140 -0.12 -10.04 0.95
C ILE A 140 -0.60 -8.76 1.65
N SER A 141 -0.83 -8.83 2.96
CA SER A 141 -1.23 -7.69 3.78
C SER A 141 -0.40 -7.64 5.06
N ILE A 142 0.10 -6.44 5.38
CA ILE A 142 0.77 -6.12 6.63
C ILE A 142 -0.06 -5.01 7.27
N ASN A 143 -0.73 -5.36 8.36
CA ASN A 143 -1.63 -4.48 9.09
C ASN A 143 -0.93 -3.88 10.32
N ASP A 144 -1.66 -3.03 11.05
CA ASP A 144 -1.24 -2.46 12.32
C ASP A 144 0.10 -1.71 12.25
N LEU A 145 0.34 -1.04 11.13
CA LEU A 145 1.50 -0.19 10.92
C LEU A 145 1.23 1.19 11.55
N ILE A 146 1.71 1.40 12.78
CA ILE A 146 1.48 2.65 13.51
C ILE A 146 2.60 3.65 13.19
N ALA A 147 2.22 4.83 12.71
CA ALA A 147 3.16 5.91 12.46
C ALA A 147 3.67 6.49 13.80
N PRO A 148 5.00 6.56 14.04
CA PRO A 148 5.56 7.14 15.24
C PRO A 148 5.38 8.67 15.27
N ALA A 149 5.63 9.28 16.44
CA ALA A 149 5.66 10.73 16.57
C ALA A 149 6.64 11.36 15.58
N GLY A 150 6.23 12.44 14.91
CA GLY A 150 7.00 13.16 13.91
C GLY A 150 7.03 12.54 12.51
N ALA A 151 6.37 11.39 12.28
CA ALA A 151 6.29 10.78 10.96
C ALA A 151 5.45 11.60 9.99
N GLN A 152 6.05 11.97 8.85
CA GLN A 152 5.38 12.66 7.75
C GLN A 152 5.49 11.93 6.42
N GLY A 153 6.52 11.08 6.25
CA GLY A 153 6.73 10.26 5.07
C GLY A 153 6.90 8.78 5.38
N VAL A 154 6.99 7.98 4.32
CA VAL A 154 7.22 6.54 4.37
C VAL A 154 8.11 6.09 3.22
N LYS A 155 9.02 5.16 3.50
CA LYS A 155 9.76 4.38 2.50
C LYS A 155 9.27 2.94 2.53
N LEU A 156 8.86 2.44 1.38
CA LEU A 156 8.57 1.03 1.15
C LEU A 156 9.74 0.41 0.41
N MET A 157 10.16 -0.78 0.85
CA MET A 157 11.15 -1.60 0.15
C MET A 157 10.66 -3.03 0.04
N PHE A 158 10.71 -3.57 -1.16
CA PHE A 158 10.61 -5.00 -1.43
C PHE A 158 12.00 -5.51 -1.78
N ARG A 159 12.37 -6.62 -1.17
CA ARG A 159 13.69 -7.23 -1.27
C ARG A 159 13.54 -8.69 -1.67
N PHE A 160 14.24 -9.05 -2.72
CA PHE A 160 14.32 -10.41 -3.24
C PHE A 160 15.78 -10.83 -3.20
N VAL A 161 16.11 -11.95 -2.57
CA VAL A 161 17.50 -12.40 -2.43
C VAL A 161 17.62 -13.91 -2.57
N THR A 162 18.66 -14.38 -3.26
CA THR A 162 19.02 -15.80 -3.33
C THR A 162 20.05 -16.16 -2.25
N GLY A 163 20.16 -17.44 -1.89
CA GLY A 163 21.28 -17.93 -1.10
C GLY A 163 22.57 -18.05 -1.90
N ALA A 164 23.69 -18.31 -1.23
CA ALA A 164 25.01 -18.52 -1.86
C ALA A 164 25.14 -19.93 -2.47
N VAL A 165 24.27 -20.26 -3.43
CA VAL A 165 24.22 -21.55 -4.12
C VAL A 165 24.34 -21.31 -5.61
N GLU A 166 25.24 -22.05 -6.28
CA GLU A 166 25.36 -21.96 -7.75
C GLU A 166 24.05 -22.35 -8.43
N GLY A 167 23.59 -21.52 -9.37
CA GLY A 167 22.28 -21.68 -10.01
C GLY A 167 21.08 -21.35 -9.11
N GLY A 168 21.32 -20.91 -7.86
CA GLY A 168 20.30 -20.39 -6.97
C GLY A 168 19.50 -19.28 -7.65
N SER A 169 18.18 -19.35 -7.50
CA SER A 169 17.25 -18.57 -8.32
C SER A 169 15.98 -18.21 -7.55
N GLY A 170 15.27 -17.22 -8.08
CA GLY A 170 13.95 -16.83 -7.62
C GLY A 170 13.29 -15.91 -8.64
N GLU A 171 12.00 -16.10 -8.87
CA GLU A 171 11.27 -15.35 -9.88
C GLU A 171 9.85 -15.06 -9.42
N ILE A 172 9.46 -13.78 -9.45
CA ILE A 172 8.14 -13.31 -9.04
C ILE A 172 7.64 -12.18 -9.95
N PHE A 173 6.32 -12.03 -10.00
CA PHE A 173 5.64 -10.82 -10.43
C PHE A 173 4.96 -10.14 -9.24
N LEU A 174 5.05 -8.82 -9.12
CA LEU A 174 4.43 -8.01 -8.07
C LEU A 174 3.62 -6.89 -8.69
N ASP A 175 2.42 -6.66 -8.18
CA ASP A 175 1.47 -5.70 -8.73
C ASP A 175 0.59 -5.06 -7.64
N ASP A 176 -0.12 -3.99 -8.01
CA ASP A 176 -1.20 -3.35 -7.23
C ASP A 176 -0.82 -3.10 -5.76
N VAL A 177 0.25 -2.35 -5.53
CA VAL A 177 0.67 -1.95 -4.18
C VAL A 177 -0.33 -0.93 -3.61
N ALA A 178 -0.67 -1.06 -2.34
CA ALA A 178 -1.52 -0.12 -1.63
C ALA A 178 -0.94 0.15 -0.25
N PHE A 179 -0.86 1.43 0.11
CA PHE A 179 -0.52 1.87 1.45
C PHE A 179 -1.58 2.87 1.90
N GLU A 180 -2.47 2.43 2.79
CA GLU A 180 -3.68 3.17 3.15
C GLU A 180 -3.82 3.24 4.67
N ARG A 181 -4.45 4.31 5.18
CA ARG A 181 -4.90 4.33 6.57
C ARG A 181 -5.88 3.20 6.79
N SER A 182 -5.75 2.50 7.91
CA SER A 182 -6.52 1.29 8.22
C SER A 182 -7.53 1.50 9.36
N ASP A 183 -7.41 2.58 10.12
CA ASP A 183 -8.29 2.93 11.24
C ASP A 183 -8.89 4.33 11.03
N TYR A 184 -10.21 4.41 11.21
CA TYR A 184 -11.03 5.62 11.01
C TYR A 184 -12.05 5.80 12.14
N GLU A 185 -11.88 5.11 13.28
CA GLU A 185 -12.86 5.18 14.37
C GLU A 185 -13.01 6.61 14.91
N LYS A 186 -11.92 7.37 14.95
CA LYS A 186 -11.93 8.77 15.40
C LYS A 186 -12.78 9.65 14.46
N GLU A 187 -12.57 9.54 13.16
CA GLU A 187 -13.32 10.26 12.13
C GLU A 187 -14.77 9.82 12.10
N TYR A 188 -15.04 8.52 12.25
CA TYR A 188 -16.39 7.97 12.36
C TYR A 188 -17.15 8.57 13.54
N HIS A 189 -16.56 8.54 14.75
CA HIS A 189 -17.20 9.12 15.93
C HIS A 189 -17.39 10.63 15.82
N ALA A 190 -16.41 11.35 15.27
CA ALA A 190 -16.54 12.77 14.98
C ALA A 190 -17.67 13.06 13.97
N PHE A 191 -17.77 12.24 12.92
CA PHE A 191 -18.82 12.33 11.91
C PHE A 191 -20.21 12.11 12.53
N LEU A 192 -20.38 11.08 13.37
CA LEU A 192 -21.65 10.83 14.06
C LEU A 192 -22.04 11.95 15.02
N LYS A 193 -21.07 12.50 15.77
CA LYS A 193 -21.30 13.64 16.67
C LYS A 193 -21.79 14.86 15.91
N ALA A 194 -21.25 15.10 14.71
CA ALA A 194 -21.65 16.21 13.87
C ALA A 194 -22.94 15.95 13.07
N ASN A 195 -23.34 14.68 12.92
CA ASN A 195 -24.54 14.27 12.17
C ASN A 195 -25.45 13.38 13.03
N PRO A 196 -26.16 13.93 14.04
CA PRO A 196 -27.02 13.15 14.93
C PRO A 196 -28.11 12.35 14.21
N ALA A 197 -28.59 12.84 13.07
CA ALA A 197 -29.56 12.12 12.24
C ALA A 197 -29.00 10.81 11.67
N VAL A 198 -27.71 10.77 11.31
CA VAL A 198 -27.05 9.55 10.84
C VAL A 198 -26.83 8.59 12.00
N ALA A 199 -26.44 9.08 13.18
CA ALA A 199 -26.31 8.26 14.38
C ALA A 199 -27.64 7.55 14.72
N GLN A 200 -28.76 8.29 14.71
CA GLN A 200 -30.10 7.72 14.92
C GLN A 200 -30.49 6.72 13.82
N ALA A 201 -30.07 6.95 12.56
CA ALA A 201 -30.34 6.02 11.48
C ALA A 201 -29.59 4.68 11.66
N ILE A 202 -28.38 4.71 12.24
CA ILE A 202 -27.61 3.49 12.60
C ILE A 202 -28.32 2.75 13.73
N GLU A 203 -28.70 3.45 14.80
CA GLU A 203 -29.42 2.86 15.94
C GLU A 203 -30.74 2.18 15.50
N LYS A 204 -31.42 2.78 14.52
CA LYS A 204 -32.65 2.24 13.92
C LYS A 204 -32.40 1.14 12.87
N GLY A 205 -31.15 0.78 12.60
CA GLY A 205 -30.78 -0.24 11.59
C GLY A 205 -31.07 0.17 10.14
N LEU A 206 -31.27 1.47 9.87
CA LEU A 206 -31.57 1.99 8.53
C LEU A 206 -30.31 2.12 7.66
N ILE A 207 -29.14 2.26 8.29
CA ILE A 207 -27.83 2.31 7.64
C ILE A 207 -26.82 1.58 8.52
N SER A 208 -25.85 0.90 7.92
CA SER A 208 -24.79 0.20 8.66
C SER A 208 -23.58 1.11 8.93
N LYS A 209 -22.79 0.76 9.95
CA LYS A 209 -21.53 1.44 10.28
C LYS A 209 -20.56 1.43 9.09
N GLU A 210 -20.48 0.30 8.40
CA GLU A 210 -19.59 0.07 7.27
C GLU A 210 -19.89 1.03 6.13
N LYS A 211 -21.17 1.22 5.82
CA LYS A 211 -21.60 2.16 4.77
C LYS A 211 -21.27 3.61 5.10
N VAL A 212 -21.32 3.98 6.38
CA VAL A 212 -20.90 5.31 6.84
C VAL A 212 -19.38 5.46 6.75
N LEU A 213 -18.62 4.44 7.16
CA LEU A 213 -17.16 4.42 7.04
C LEU A 213 -16.70 4.52 5.57
N GLU A 214 -17.36 3.84 4.65
CA GLU A 214 -17.11 3.98 3.20
C GLU A 214 -17.29 5.43 2.75
N GLY A 215 -18.36 6.10 3.21
CA GLY A 215 -18.60 7.52 2.96
C GLY A 215 -17.48 8.40 3.50
N VAL A 216 -17.08 8.22 4.76
CA VAL A 216 -15.99 8.97 5.40
C VAL A 216 -14.68 8.80 4.63
N LYS A 217 -14.32 7.56 4.26
CA LYS A 217 -13.13 7.26 3.46
C LYS A 217 -13.19 7.89 2.07
N SER A 218 -14.33 7.84 1.40
CA SER A 218 -14.50 8.43 0.06
C SER A 218 -14.31 9.95 0.06
N GLN A 219 -14.77 10.63 1.10
CA GLN A 219 -14.58 12.08 1.24
C GLN A 219 -13.11 12.47 1.42
N GLU A 220 -12.29 11.65 2.07
CA GLU A 220 -10.85 11.88 2.14
C GLU A 220 -10.22 11.76 0.74
N LYS A 221 -10.52 10.67 0.02
CA LYS A 221 -10.03 10.43 -1.35
C LYS A 221 -10.49 11.48 -2.37
N GLU A 222 -11.68 12.04 -2.22
CA GLU A 222 -12.17 13.12 -3.10
C GLU A 222 -11.43 14.44 -2.82
N ARG A 223 -11.15 14.75 -1.54
CA ARG A 223 -10.37 15.94 -1.20
C ARG A 223 -8.98 15.87 -1.85
N GLU A 224 -8.34 14.70 -1.93
CA GLU A 224 -7.03 14.51 -2.57
C GLU A 224 -6.99 14.94 -4.05
N ARG A 225 -8.13 14.95 -4.77
CA ARG A 225 -8.18 15.25 -6.20
C ARG A 225 -8.31 16.74 -6.54
N HIS A 226 -8.49 17.59 -5.53
CA HIS A 226 -8.64 19.05 -5.64
C HIS A 226 -7.49 19.78 -4.96
#